data_AF-A0AA38PCH8-F1
#
_entry.id   AF-A0AA38PCH8-F1
#
_cell.length_a   1.000
_cell.length_b   1.000
_cell.length_c   1.000
_cell.angle_alpha   90.00
_cell.angle_beta   90.00
_cell.angle_gamma   90.00
#
_symmetry.space_group_name_H-M   'P 1'
#
loop_
_entity.id
_entity.type
_entity.pdbx_description
1 polymer ?
#
loop_
_entity_poly.entity_id
_entity_poly.type
_entity_poly.pdbx_seq_one_letter_code
_entity_poly.pdbx_strand_id
1 'polypeptide(L)'
;GFFKGTSADQDRRFSDKELKLLKSMKFPADFEKKVGLVDIVDMRKVNLTVIRPWIAKKVVELVGFEDEVVVEYAMGLLEDKQEPTPDPRKMQINLTGFLTKDTPAFMAALWKLLLEAQADQTGVPRTFVEEKKEELRRAR
;
A
#
# COMPACT_ATOMS: atom_id res chain seq x y z
N GLY A 1 -37.71 3.58 17.12
CA GLY A 1 -37.73 3.38 15.67
C GLY A 1 -36.35 3.64 15.13
N PHE A 2 -35.86 2.75 14.28
CA PHE A 2 -34.47 2.56 13.86
C PHE A 2 -33.88 3.75 13.06
N PHE A 3 -32.74 4.28 13.51
CA PHE A 3 -31.85 5.07 12.66
C PHE A 3 -30.81 4.12 12.05
N LYS A 4 -31.02 3.73 10.79
CA LYS A 4 -30.05 2.92 10.02
C LYS A 4 -29.09 3.88 9.35
N GLY A 5 -27.83 3.88 9.80
CA GLY A 5 -26.76 4.69 9.25
C GLY A 5 -26.62 4.50 7.74
N THR A 6 -26.41 5.61 7.05
CA THR A 6 -26.04 5.64 5.64
C THR A 6 -24.67 5.00 5.48
N SER A 7 -24.61 3.78 4.96
CA SER A 7 -23.37 3.12 4.56
C SER A 7 -22.65 3.95 3.49
N ALA A 8 -21.34 4.13 3.66
CA ALA A 8 -20.45 4.82 2.71
C ALA A 8 -20.54 4.28 1.26
N ASP A 9 -21.03 3.04 1.10
CA ASP A 9 -21.27 2.36 -0.17
C ASP A 9 -22.31 3.03 -1.11
N GLN A 10 -23.15 3.95 -0.63
CA GLN A 10 -24.19 4.58 -1.45
C GLN A 10 -23.84 5.97 -1.99
N ASP A 11 -22.63 6.48 -1.74
CA ASP A 11 -22.23 7.80 -2.22
C ASP A 11 -21.71 7.77 -3.68
N ARG A 12 -22.65 7.88 -4.65
CA ARG A 12 -22.35 8.04 -6.09
C ARG A 12 -21.43 9.22 -6.42
N ARG A 13 -21.21 10.18 -5.50
CA ARG A 13 -20.36 11.35 -5.75
C ARG A 13 -18.87 11.02 -5.57
N PHE A 14 -18.53 10.05 -4.73
CA PHE A 14 -17.15 9.58 -4.56
C PHE A 14 -16.70 8.72 -5.74
N SER A 15 -17.55 7.81 -6.21
CA SER A 15 -17.23 6.93 -7.34
C SER A 15 -16.87 7.70 -8.61
N ASP A 16 -17.57 8.80 -8.90
CA ASP A 16 -17.33 9.59 -10.13
C ASP A 16 -15.99 10.35 -10.10
N LYS A 17 -15.56 10.81 -8.92
CA LYS A 17 -14.25 11.44 -8.72
C LYS A 17 -13.12 10.44 -8.79
N GLU A 18 -13.29 9.26 -8.17
CA GLU A 18 -12.32 8.17 -8.23
C GLU A 18 -12.12 7.68 -9.68
N LEU A 19 -13.21 7.46 -10.42
CA LEU A 19 -13.17 7.09 -11.84
C LEU A 19 -12.51 8.14 -12.73
N LYS A 20 -12.65 9.43 -12.42
CA LYS A 20 -11.96 10.51 -13.15
C LYS A 20 -10.47 10.55 -12.83
N LEU A 21 -10.09 10.38 -11.56
CA LEU A 21 -8.68 10.30 -11.13
C LEU A 21 -7.98 9.07 -11.70
N LEU A 22 -8.66 7.92 -11.74
CA LEU A 22 -8.20 6.69 -12.40
C LEU A 22 -7.85 6.88 -13.87
N LYS A 23 -8.48 7.83 -14.57
CA LYS A 23 -8.24 8.09 -15.99
C LYS A 23 -7.18 9.15 -16.26
N SER A 24 -6.92 10.06 -15.31
CA SER A 24 -6.00 11.19 -15.49
C SER A 24 -4.64 10.98 -14.83
N MET A 25 -4.53 10.09 -13.85
CA MET A 25 -3.27 9.84 -13.14
C MET A 25 -2.29 8.99 -13.95
N LYS A 26 -1.00 9.28 -13.74
CA LYS A 26 0.09 8.41 -14.19
C LYS A 26 0.31 7.34 -13.13
N PHE A 27 0.01 6.10 -13.48
CA PHE A 27 0.30 4.94 -12.66
C PHE A 27 1.64 4.33 -13.11
N PRO A 28 2.47 3.82 -12.18
CA PRO A 28 3.62 3.00 -12.53
C PRO A 28 3.21 1.85 -13.46
N ALA A 29 4.12 1.43 -14.34
CA ALA A 29 3.86 0.34 -15.30
C ALA A 29 3.47 -0.98 -14.60
N ASP A 30 3.97 -1.19 -13.38
CA ASP A 30 3.62 -2.32 -12.52
C ASP A 30 2.12 -2.39 -12.15
N PHE A 31 1.34 -1.32 -12.37
CA PHE A 31 -0.09 -1.25 -12.07
C PHE A 31 -0.98 -1.48 -13.31
N GLU A 32 -0.41 -1.73 -14.49
CA GLU A 32 -1.19 -2.01 -15.71
C GLU A 32 -1.70 -3.45 -15.78
N LYS A 33 -3.03 -3.58 -15.66
CA LYS A 33 -3.81 -4.81 -15.78
C LYS A 33 -3.80 -5.35 -17.23
N LYS A 34 -2.63 -5.71 -17.75
CA LYS A 34 -2.51 -6.65 -18.87
C LYS A 34 -2.64 -8.06 -18.30
N VAL A 35 -3.43 -8.90 -18.98
CA VAL A 35 -3.66 -10.31 -18.66
C VAL A 35 -2.32 -10.98 -18.32
N GLY A 36 -2.07 -11.20 -17.02
CA GLY A 36 -0.93 -11.96 -16.50
C GLY A 36 0.22 -11.21 -15.80
N LEU A 37 0.20 -9.88 -15.59
CA LEU A 37 1.37 -9.15 -15.03
C LEU A 37 1.11 -8.18 -13.88
N VAL A 38 -0.14 -7.94 -13.47
CA VAL A 38 -0.36 -7.32 -12.14
C VAL A 38 -0.35 -8.46 -11.15
N ASP A 39 0.78 -8.63 -10.47
CA ASP A 39 0.84 -9.55 -9.36
C ASP A 39 -0.14 -9.06 -8.28
N ILE A 40 -1.22 -9.81 -8.12
CA ILE A 40 -2.22 -9.58 -7.09
C ILE A 40 -1.54 -9.91 -5.76
N VAL A 41 -1.51 -8.96 -4.84
CA VAL A 41 -1.04 -9.20 -3.48
C VAL A 41 -2.18 -9.81 -2.68
N ASP A 42 -1.97 -11.00 -2.13
CA ASP A 42 -2.84 -11.57 -1.10
C ASP A 42 -2.32 -11.18 0.28
N MET A 43 -3.02 -10.25 0.96
CA MET A 43 -2.62 -9.75 2.27
C MET A 43 -2.61 -10.83 3.35
N ARG A 44 -3.26 -11.97 3.12
CA ARG A 44 -3.22 -13.13 4.05
C ARG A 44 -1.87 -13.83 4.06
N LYS A 45 -1.05 -13.61 3.02
CA LYS A 45 0.31 -14.17 2.88
C LYS A 45 1.39 -13.19 3.32
N VAL A 46 1.03 -11.97 3.68
CA VAL A 46 1.97 -10.91 4.02
C VAL A 46 2.00 -10.73 5.54
N ASN A 47 3.21 -10.64 6.11
CA ASN A 47 3.38 -10.32 7.51
C ASN A 47 3.41 -8.81 7.72
N LEU A 48 2.28 -8.23 8.12
CA LEU A 48 2.13 -6.79 8.32
C LEU A 48 3.00 -6.21 9.46
N THR A 49 3.46 -7.02 10.41
CA THR A 49 4.29 -6.56 11.53
C THR A 49 5.62 -5.95 11.08
N VAL A 50 6.16 -6.42 9.94
CA VAL A 50 7.38 -5.89 9.35
C VAL A 50 7.11 -4.77 8.36
N ILE A 51 5.89 -4.67 7.81
CA ILE A 51 5.51 -3.64 6.83
C ILE A 51 5.27 -2.29 7.52
N ARG A 52 4.62 -2.27 8.69
CA ARG A 52 4.35 -1.03 9.44
C ARG A 52 5.59 -0.17 9.70
N PRO A 53 6.69 -0.69 10.30
CA PRO A 53 7.88 0.13 10.54
C PRO A 53 8.55 0.59 9.24
N TRP A 54 8.43 -0.18 8.16
CA TRP A 54 8.94 0.23 6.86
C TRP A 54 8.12 1.37 6.24
N ILE A 55 6.78 1.32 6.35
CA ILE A 55 5.91 2.41 5.90
C ILE A 55 6.29 3.70 6.63
N ALA A 56 6.42 3.67 7.96
CA ALA A 56 6.83 4.83 8.75
C ALA A 56 8.18 5.40 8.27
N LYS A 57 9.20 4.55 8.15
CA LYS A 57 10.52 4.95 7.63
C LYS A 57 10.42 5.56 6.22
N LYS A 58 9.61 4.97 5.34
CA LYS A 58 9.50 5.42 3.95
C LYS A 58 8.72 6.73 3.83
N VAL A 59 7.71 6.95 4.66
CA VAL A 59 6.99 8.23 4.77
C VAL A 59 7.96 9.33 5.23
N VAL A 60 8.75 9.08 6.27
CA VAL A 60 9.78 10.03 6.74
C VAL A 60 10.80 10.34 5.64
N GLU A 61 11.26 9.34 4.88
CA GLU A 61 12.22 9.52 3.78
C GLU A 61 11.66 10.41 2.65
N LEU A 62 10.38 10.26 2.31
CA LEU A 62 9.76 10.99 1.20
C LEU A 62 9.27 12.38 1.60
N VAL A 63 8.66 12.50 2.78
CA VAL A 63 7.99 13.74 3.23
C VAL A 63 8.91 14.59 4.11
N GLY A 64 9.93 13.97 4.72
CA GLY A 64 10.91 14.64 5.59
C GLY A 64 10.49 14.73 7.07
N PHE A 65 9.32 14.21 7.43
CA PHE A 65 8.84 14.11 8.82
C PHE A 65 8.00 12.85 9.02
N GLU A 66 7.85 12.45 10.27
CA GLU A 66 7.00 11.31 10.65
C GLU A 66 5.54 11.76 10.74
N ASP A 67 4.68 11.11 9.94
CA ASP A 67 3.25 11.35 9.94
C ASP A 67 2.51 10.05 10.30
N GLU A 68 2.22 9.88 11.60
CA GLU A 68 1.51 8.71 12.10
C GLU A 68 0.13 8.54 11.44
N VAL A 69 -0.55 9.62 11.05
CA VAL A 69 -1.87 9.53 10.40
C VAL A 69 -1.75 8.86 9.04
N VAL A 70 -0.70 9.18 8.27
CA VAL A 70 -0.43 8.55 6.97
C VAL A 70 -0.07 7.08 7.14
N VAL A 71 0.73 6.74 8.16
CA VAL A 71 1.12 5.36 8.47
C VAL A 71 -0.10 4.53 8.84
N GLU A 72 -0.95 5.01 9.74
CA GLU A 72 -2.17 4.32 10.16
C GLU A 72 -3.16 4.19 9.00
N TYR A 73 -3.28 5.22 8.16
CA TYR A 73 -4.14 5.16 6.98
C TYR A 73 -3.66 4.12 5.96
N ALA A 74 -2.35 4.09 5.67
CA ALA A 74 -1.77 3.09 4.77
C ALA A 74 -1.93 1.66 5.31
N MET A 75 -1.72 1.47 6.62
CA MET A 75 -1.95 0.17 7.29
C MET A 75 -3.42 -0.23 7.26
N GLY A 76 -4.34 0.69 7.52
CA GLY A 76 -5.78 0.44 7.47
C GLY A 76 -6.26 -0.05 6.09
N LEU A 77 -5.67 0.46 5.00
CA LEU A 77 -5.94 -0.04 3.65
C LEU A 77 -5.44 -1.47 3.41
N LEU A 78 -4.37 -1.88 4.10
CA LEU A 78 -3.77 -3.22 4.00
C LEU A 78 -4.43 -4.24 4.94
N GLU A 79 -4.99 -3.78 6.05
CA GLU A 79 -5.67 -4.60 7.07
C GLU A 79 -7.15 -4.83 6.78
N ASP A 80 -7.68 -4.28 5.69
CA ASP A 80 -9.08 -4.43 5.32
C ASP A 80 -9.41 -5.91 5.04
N LYS A 81 -10.12 -6.52 6.00
CA LYS A 81 -10.56 -7.92 5.92
C LYS A 81 -11.61 -8.15 4.83
N GLN A 82 -12.30 -7.09 4.38
CA GLN A 82 -13.29 -7.17 3.32
C GLN A 82 -12.63 -7.18 1.93
N GLU A 83 -11.48 -6.52 1.78
CA GLU A 83 -10.69 -6.47 0.54
C GLU A 83 -9.29 -7.10 0.75
N PRO A 84 -9.17 -8.44 0.90
CA PRO A 84 -7.90 -9.12 1.15
C PRO A 84 -6.90 -9.05 -0.02
N THR A 85 -7.38 -8.59 -1.18
CA THR A 85 -6.60 -8.35 -2.39
C THR A 85 -6.79 -6.88 -2.79
N PRO A 86 -6.06 -5.95 -2.16
CA PRO A 86 -6.25 -4.52 -2.38
C PRO A 86 -5.91 -4.13 -3.82
N ASP A 87 -6.59 -3.12 -4.36
CA ASP A 87 -6.25 -2.56 -5.68
C ASP A 87 -5.17 -1.47 -5.54
N PRO A 88 -3.97 -1.64 -6.13
CA PRO A 88 -2.88 -0.68 -6.02
C PRO A 88 -3.24 0.71 -6.56
N ARG A 89 -4.13 0.78 -7.56
CA ARG A 89 -4.56 2.06 -8.13
C ARG A 89 -5.47 2.82 -7.17
N LYS A 90 -6.39 2.13 -6.51
CA LYS A 90 -7.25 2.73 -5.47
C LYS A 90 -6.41 3.20 -4.28
N MET A 91 -5.47 2.36 -3.83
CA MET A 91 -4.54 2.73 -2.76
C MET A 91 -3.73 3.97 -3.13
N GLN A 92 -3.21 4.05 -4.36
CA GLN A 92 -2.48 5.23 -4.82
C GLN A 92 -3.37 6.48 -4.79
N ILE A 93 -4.62 6.41 -5.24
CA ILE A 93 -5.55 7.56 -5.19
C ILE A 93 -5.77 8.02 -3.74
N ASN A 94 -6.06 7.08 -2.85
CA ASN A 94 -6.30 7.33 -1.43
C ASN A 94 -5.09 7.98 -0.77
N LEU A 95 -3.88 7.48 -1.04
CA LEU A 95 -2.64 8.01 -0.49
C LEU A 95 -2.17 9.31 -1.18
N THR A 96 -2.70 9.64 -2.36
CA THR A 96 -2.38 10.91 -3.04
C THR A 96 -2.91 12.11 -2.28
N GLY A 97 -4.00 11.96 -1.51
CA GLY A 97 -4.50 13.01 -0.62
C GLY A 97 -3.50 13.42 0.46
N PHE A 98 -2.52 12.57 0.78
CA PHE A 98 -1.52 12.80 1.82
C PHE A 98 -0.13 13.07 1.24
N LEU A 99 0.38 12.15 0.42
CA LEU A 99 1.75 12.16 -0.09
C LEU A 99 1.90 12.97 -1.40
N THR A 100 0.78 13.39 -2.01
CA THR A 100 0.73 14.22 -3.22
C THR A 100 1.65 13.75 -4.36
N LYS A 101 2.77 14.45 -4.60
CA LYS A 101 3.74 14.15 -5.66
C LYS A 101 4.59 12.91 -5.38
N ASP A 102 4.73 12.54 -4.10
CA ASP A 102 5.59 11.45 -3.64
C ASP A 102 4.86 10.11 -3.60
N THR A 103 3.52 10.12 -3.73
CA THR A 103 2.68 8.93 -3.70
C THR A 103 3.05 7.87 -4.74
N PRO A 104 3.33 8.19 -6.02
CA PRO A 104 3.70 7.16 -6.99
C PRO A 104 4.99 6.43 -6.60
N ALA A 105 5.97 7.16 -6.05
CA ALA A 105 7.23 6.58 -5.58
C ALA A 105 7.03 5.71 -4.34
N PHE A 106 6.21 6.18 -3.39
CA PHE A 106 5.81 5.41 -2.21
C PHE A 106 5.11 4.11 -2.61
N MET A 107 4.09 4.20 -3.47
CA MET A 107 3.27 3.07 -3.89
C MET A 107 4.06 2.04 -4.68
N ALA A 108 4.96 2.45 -5.58
CA ALA A 108 5.81 1.52 -6.30
C ALA A 108 6.72 0.73 -5.35
N ALA A 109 7.33 1.40 -4.37
CA ALA A 109 8.18 0.75 -3.39
C ALA A 109 7.39 -0.19 -2.46
N LEU A 110 6.22 0.25 -1.99
CA LEU A 110 5.34 -0.55 -1.13
C LEU A 110 4.85 -1.80 -1.88
N TRP A 111 4.38 -1.63 -3.11
CA TRP A 111 3.85 -2.74 -3.90
C TRP A 111 4.92 -3.80 -4.16
N LYS A 112 6.13 -3.39 -4.56
CA LYS A 112 7.27 -4.30 -4.71
C LYS A 112 7.54 -5.09 -3.43
N LEU A 113 7.52 -4.42 -2.28
CA LEU A 113 7.76 -5.05 -0.98
C LEU A 113 6.69 -6.10 -0.63
N LEU A 114 5.42 -5.79 -0.89
CA LEU A 114 4.30 -6.71 -0.67
C LEU A 114 4.38 -7.94 -1.59
N LEU A 115 4.85 -7.75 -2.83
CA LEU A 115 5.08 -8.85 -3.77
C LEU A 115 6.20 -9.77 -3.30
N GLU A 116 7.30 -9.21 -2.81
CA GLU A 116 8.37 -10.00 -2.20
C GLU A 116 7.90 -10.76 -0.96
N ALA A 117 7.06 -10.12 -0.13
CA ALA A 117 6.49 -10.75 1.06
C ALA A 117 5.60 -11.95 0.69
N GLN A 118 4.68 -11.81 -0.27
CA GLN A 118 3.78 -12.91 -0.63
C GLN A 118 4.51 -14.10 -1.29
N ALA A 119 5.66 -13.85 -1.92
CA ALA A 119 6.48 -14.88 -2.54
C ALA A 119 7.29 -15.67 -1.50
N ASP A 120 7.40 -15.16 -0.27
CA ASP A 120 8.08 -15.83 0.83
C ASP A 120 7.09 -16.62 1.71
N GLN A 121 7.50 -17.81 2.18
CA GLN A 121 6.66 -18.67 3.01
C GLN A 121 6.33 -18.06 4.38
N THR A 122 7.18 -17.16 4.86
CA THR A 122 7.01 -16.50 6.17
C THR A 122 6.26 -15.17 6.07
N GLY A 123 5.93 -14.74 4.84
CA GLY A 123 5.31 -13.44 4.59
C GLY A 123 6.26 -12.26 4.82
N VAL A 124 7.56 -12.50 4.90
CA VAL A 124 8.58 -11.46 5.12
C VAL A 124 9.24 -11.10 3.78
N PRO A 125 9.29 -9.81 3.40
CA PRO A 125 9.97 -9.40 2.18
C PRO A 125 11.45 -9.79 2.18
N ARG A 126 11.94 -10.29 1.05
CA ARG A 126 13.36 -10.67 0.90
C ARG A 126 14.30 -9.49 1.16
N THR A 127 13.91 -8.28 0.76
CA THR A 127 14.66 -7.05 1.06
C THR A 127 15.01 -6.93 2.55
N PHE A 128 14.08 -7.26 3.46
CA PHE A 128 14.35 -7.18 4.90
C PHE A 128 15.30 -8.27 5.38
N VAL A 129 15.18 -9.47 4.82
CA VAL A 129 16.08 -10.57 5.14
C VAL A 129 17.52 -10.23 4.72
N GLU A 130 17.68 -9.59 3.55
CA GLU A 130 18.99 -9.15 3.07
C GLU A 130 19.54 -7.97 3.88
N GLU A 131 18.74 -6.95 4.17
CA GLU A 131 19.14 -5.83 5.05
C GLU A 131 19.63 -6.36 6.41
N LYS A 132 18.87 -7.27 7.04
CA LYS A 132 19.25 -7.86 8.34
C LYS A 132 20.52 -8.71 8.25
N LYS A 133 20.71 -9.47 7.19
CA LYS A 133 21.94 -10.24 6.96
C LYS A 133 23.15 -9.33 6.78
N GLU A 134 22.98 -8.20 6.09
CA GLU A 134 24.06 -7.25 5.87
C GLU A 134 24.44 -6.49 7.15
N GLU A 135 23.45 -6.07 7.96
CA GLU A 135 23.71 -5.48 9.29
C GLU A 135 24.55 -6.42 10.16
N LEU A 136 24.21 -7.71 10.20
CA LEU A 136 24.94 -8.69 11.00
C LEU A 136 26.37 -8.95 10.49
N ARG A 137 26.60 -8.81 9.17
CA ARG A 137 27.94 -8.94 8.57
C ARG A 137 28.82 -7.72 8.84
N ARG A 138 28.25 -6.51 8.86
CA ARG A 138 28.99 -5.28 9.16
C ARG A 138 29.27 -5.09 10.65
N ALA A 139 28.45 -5.70 11.51
CA ALA A 139 28.63 -5.70 12.96
C ALA A 139 29.65 -6.74 13.48
N ARG A 140 30.35 -7.45 12.59
CA ARG A 140 31.30 -8.52 12.90
C ARG A 140 32.72 -8.12 12.49
#